data_AF-A0A4Q2CYH5-F1
#
_entry.id   AF-A0A4Q2CYH5-F1
#
_cell.length_a   1.000
_cell.length_b   1.000
_cell.length_c   1.000
_cell.angle_alpha   90.00
_cell.angle_beta   90.00
_cell.angle_gamma   90.00
#
_symmetry.space_group_name_H-M   'P 1'
#
loop_
_entity.id
_entity.type
_entity.pdbx_description
1 polymer ?
#
loop_
_entity_poly.entity_id
_entity_poly.type
_entity_poly.pdbx_seq_one_letter_code
_entity_poly.pdbx_strand_id
1 'polypeptide(L)'
;MPFKNPFRREPAPPGFGAGKVVPEVTALWPSRVILYWLSPFLSVGFTRPLEKEDLWSLPVNHLTENVANDLERHFFLRCEPTARPRHLREQLAEIEANSPAASKAVKPEKVPDSEKADVEVNQAEASDENAANEQQPPSPYDASLFKALHSMLFSQIWISGFLTLVADTLRTTTPLVSRVLLEWLASSYLFFRLGEAERAAIGLTEPRGIAYGIGVAIGIFAMQEGASLMTNHALKISMTAGQAIRTG
;
A
#
# COMPACT_ATOMS: atom_id res chain seq x y z
N MET A 1 -15.61 -49.27 16.65
CA MET A 1 -14.45 -48.38 16.45
C MET A 1 -14.87 -46.98 16.88
N PRO A 2 -14.16 -46.29 17.78
CA PRO A 2 -14.52 -44.92 18.14
C PRO A 2 -14.21 -44.00 16.94
N PHE A 3 -15.23 -43.34 16.41
CA PHE A 3 -15.05 -42.32 15.38
C PHE A 3 -14.26 -41.14 15.99
N LYS A 4 -13.02 -40.91 15.52
CA LYS A 4 -12.19 -39.78 15.97
C LYS A 4 -12.89 -38.49 15.49
N ASN A 5 -13.33 -37.64 16.42
CA ASN A 5 -14.04 -36.40 16.09
C ASN A 5 -13.12 -35.48 15.25
N PRO A 6 -13.47 -35.15 13.99
CA PRO A 6 -12.62 -34.34 13.11
C PRO A 6 -12.36 -32.93 13.65
N PHE A 7 -13.16 -32.45 14.62
CA PHE A 7 -13.03 -31.12 15.22
C PHE A 7 -12.17 -31.08 16.48
N ARG A 8 -11.73 -32.22 17.04
CA ARG A 8 -10.77 -32.25 18.16
C ARG A 8 -9.39 -32.66 17.65
N ARG A 9 -8.53 -31.68 17.41
CA ARG A 9 -7.11 -31.87 17.11
C ARG A 9 -6.31 -31.96 18.41
N GLU A 10 -5.21 -32.70 18.38
CA GLU A 10 -4.27 -32.78 19.51
C GLU A 10 -3.55 -31.42 19.68
N PRO A 11 -3.26 -30.98 20.91
CA PRO A 11 -2.61 -29.70 21.16
C PRO A 11 -1.26 -29.59 20.45
N ALA A 12 -1.04 -28.50 19.70
CA ALA A 12 0.25 -28.25 19.07
C ALA A 12 1.34 -27.97 20.12
N PRO A 13 2.62 -28.34 19.85
CA PRO A 13 3.72 -28.10 20.79
C PRO A 13 3.93 -26.59 21.04
N PRO A 14 4.53 -26.22 22.20
CA PRO A 14 4.91 -24.84 22.50
C PRO A 14 6.04 -24.35 21.57
N GLY A 15 6.10 -23.04 21.32
CA GLY A 15 7.19 -22.41 20.57
C GLY A 15 7.07 -22.57 19.05
N PHE A 16 5.86 -22.47 18.49
CA PHE A 16 5.62 -22.68 17.05
C PHE A 16 6.45 -21.74 16.16
N GLY A 17 6.52 -20.46 16.53
CA GLY A 17 7.20 -19.38 15.80
C GLY A 17 8.60 -19.06 16.29
N ALA A 18 9.06 -19.68 17.39
CA ALA A 18 10.36 -19.40 17.99
C ALA A 18 11.51 -19.55 16.99
N GLY A 19 12.29 -18.48 16.81
CA GLY A 19 13.44 -18.43 15.90
C GLY A 19 13.10 -18.42 14.41
N LYS A 20 11.83 -18.34 14.02
CA LYS A 20 11.39 -18.33 12.63
C LYS A 20 10.90 -16.94 12.22
N VAL A 21 11.38 -16.48 11.07
CA VAL A 21 10.86 -15.27 10.41
C VAL A 21 9.48 -15.57 9.81
N VAL A 22 8.65 -14.54 9.71
CA VAL A 22 7.34 -14.61 9.04
C VAL A 22 7.45 -15.33 7.69
N PRO A 23 6.70 -16.43 7.47
CA PRO A 23 6.85 -17.27 6.27
C PRO A 23 6.28 -16.62 5.01
N GLU A 24 5.64 -15.44 5.12
CA GLU A 24 5.21 -14.66 3.97
C GLU A 24 6.36 -14.40 2.97
N VAL A 25 7.57 -14.12 3.49
CA VAL A 25 8.74 -13.81 2.66
C VAL A 25 9.18 -15.02 1.83
N THR A 26 9.02 -16.23 2.35
CA THR A 26 9.42 -17.47 1.67
C THR A 26 8.28 -18.16 0.92
N ALA A 27 7.02 -17.76 1.16
CA ALA A 27 5.84 -18.36 0.54
C ALA A 27 5.77 -18.13 -0.97
N LEU A 28 5.26 -19.13 -1.71
CA LEU A 28 4.97 -19.02 -3.14
C LEU A 28 3.88 -17.97 -3.40
N TRP A 29 3.87 -17.42 -4.62
CA TRP A 29 2.92 -16.37 -5.02
C TRP A 29 1.45 -16.72 -4.74
N PRO A 30 0.91 -17.92 -5.10
CA PRO A 30 -0.48 -18.26 -4.80
C PRO A 30 -0.74 -18.25 -3.28
N SER A 31 0.18 -18.80 -2.49
CA SER A 31 0.05 -18.84 -1.02
C SER A 31 0.06 -17.45 -0.39
N ARG A 32 0.73 -16.46 -1.01
CA ARG A 32 0.69 -15.06 -0.57
C ARG A 32 -0.63 -14.39 -0.92
N VAL A 33 -1.19 -14.71 -2.09
CA VAL A 33 -2.46 -14.15 -2.59
C VAL A 33 -3.62 -14.59 -1.71
N ILE A 34 -3.75 -15.88 -1.42
CA ILE A 34 -4.84 -16.42 -0.59
C ILE A 34 -4.52 -16.47 0.92
N LEU A 35 -3.42 -15.84 1.36
CA LEU A 35 -2.96 -15.82 2.76
C LEU A 35 -2.81 -17.22 3.41
N TYR A 36 -2.59 -18.25 2.60
CA TYR A 36 -2.51 -19.64 3.09
C TYR A 36 -1.30 -19.89 4.00
N TRP A 37 -0.26 -19.06 3.91
CA TRP A 37 0.91 -19.13 4.79
C TRP A 37 0.55 -18.90 6.28
N LEU A 38 -0.58 -18.26 6.56
CA LEU A 38 -1.08 -18.00 7.91
C LEU A 38 -1.84 -19.21 8.51
N SER A 39 -2.35 -20.12 7.67
CA SER A 39 -3.13 -21.28 8.08
C SER A 39 -2.50 -22.16 9.17
N PRO A 40 -1.19 -22.51 9.17
CA PRO A 40 -0.62 -23.31 10.24
C PRO A 40 -0.66 -22.60 11.61
N PHE A 41 -0.48 -21.27 11.63
CA PHE A 41 -0.57 -20.49 12.86
C PHE A 41 -2.00 -20.45 13.42
N LEU A 42 -3.00 -20.28 12.55
CA LEU A 42 -4.41 -20.36 12.96
C LEU A 42 -4.79 -21.75 13.49
N SER A 43 -4.21 -22.81 12.93
CA SER A 43 -4.42 -24.16 13.45
C SER A 43 -3.84 -24.34 14.85
N VAL A 44 -2.70 -23.72 15.16
CA VAL A 44 -2.12 -23.75 16.53
C VAL A 44 -3.07 -23.04 17.49
N GLY A 45 -3.52 -21.83 17.14
CA GLY A 45 -4.46 -21.04 17.95
C GLY A 45 -5.82 -21.70 18.17
N PHE A 46 -6.26 -22.56 17.24
CA PHE A 46 -7.45 -23.38 17.42
C PHE A 46 -7.27 -24.48 18.48
N THR A 47 -6.04 -25.00 18.62
CA THR A 47 -5.77 -26.12 19.55
C THR A 47 -5.47 -25.67 20.97
N ARG A 48 -4.84 -24.50 21.14
CA ARG A 48 -4.46 -23.94 22.45
C ARG A 48 -4.32 -22.41 22.36
N PRO A 49 -4.40 -21.68 23.48
CA PRO A 49 -4.11 -20.24 23.48
C PRO A 49 -2.67 -19.98 23.01
N LEU A 50 -2.49 -18.91 22.24
CA LEU A 50 -1.21 -18.50 21.68
C LEU A 50 -0.36 -17.80 22.74
N GLU A 51 0.93 -18.14 22.79
CA GLU A 51 1.91 -17.52 23.67
C GLU A 51 2.91 -16.66 22.88
N LYS A 52 3.71 -15.86 23.59
CA LYS A 52 4.71 -14.98 22.97
C LYS A 52 5.69 -15.75 22.08
N GLU A 53 6.12 -16.92 22.52
CA GLU A 53 7.11 -17.76 21.82
C GLU A 53 6.53 -18.44 20.56
N ASP A 54 5.20 -18.37 20.36
CA ASP A 54 4.55 -18.88 19.15
C ASP A 54 4.53 -17.86 18.00
N LEU A 55 4.82 -16.59 18.30
CA LEU A 55 4.84 -15.52 17.31
C LEU A 55 6.11 -15.58 16.45
N TRP A 56 5.96 -15.26 15.17
CA TRP A 56 7.09 -15.13 14.26
C TRP A 56 7.87 -13.83 14.49
N SER A 57 9.16 -13.84 14.17
CA SER A 57 9.95 -12.62 14.08
C SER A 57 9.66 -11.87 12.78
N LEU A 58 9.65 -10.54 12.86
CA LEU A 58 9.51 -9.68 11.69
C LEU A 58 10.75 -9.80 10.78
N PRO A 59 10.59 -9.65 9.46
CA PRO A 59 11.71 -9.60 8.55
C PRO A 59 12.58 -8.37 8.81
N VAL A 60 13.86 -8.47 8.47
CA VAL A 60 14.87 -7.42 8.73
C VAL A 60 14.42 -6.05 8.21
N ASN A 61 13.83 -5.99 7.02
CA ASN A 61 13.36 -4.74 6.39
C ASN A 61 12.21 -4.04 7.17
N HIS A 62 11.50 -4.76 8.04
CA HIS A 62 10.40 -4.21 8.85
C HIS A 62 10.79 -4.00 10.32
N LEU A 63 12.07 -4.18 10.66
CA LEU A 63 12.58 -3.85 11.99
C LEU A 63 12.71 -2.34 12.13
N THR A 64 12.42 -1.84 13.33
CA THR A 64 12.43 -0.41 13.67
C THR A 64 13.72 0.29 13.26
N GLU A 65 14.88 -0.34 13.49
CA GLU A 65 16.18 0.22 13.12
C GLU A 65 16.27 0.53 11.62
N ASN A 66 15.86 -0.41 10.76
CA ASN A 66 15.92 -0.21 9.32
C ASN A 66 14.88 0.78 8.82
N VAL A 67 13.67 0.73 9.37
CA VAL A 67 12.59 1.66 9.01
C VAL A 67 12.95 3.10 9.42
N ALA A 68 13.50 3.30 10.61
CA ALA A 68 13.96 4.60 11.09
C ALA A 68 15.15 5.11 10.27
N ASN A 69 16.16 4.27 10.01
CA ASN A 69 17.30 4.63 9.17
C ASN A 69 16.87 5.04 7.76
N ASP A 70 15.89 4.34 7.18
CA ASP A 70 15.35 4.70 5.86
C ASP A 70 14.58 6.03 5.90
N LEU A 71 13.79 6.29 6.95
CA LEU A 71 13.10 7.57 7.11
C LEU A 71 14.10 8.73 7.28
N GLU A 72 15.11 8.56 8.14
CA GLU A 72 16.18 9.53 8.35
C GLU A 72 16.90 9.86 7.05
N ARG A 73 17.25 8.85 6.25
CA ARG A 73 17.87 9.05 4.93
C ARG A 73 16.96 9.90 4.02
N HIS A 74 15.69 9.54 3.89
CA HIS A 74 14.74 10.28 3.05
C HIS A 74 14.49 11.72 3.54
N PHE A 75 14.56 11.95 4.84
CA PHE A 75 14.41 13.27 5.44
C PHE A 75 15.66 14.13 5.22
N PHE A 76 16.85 13.64 5.58
CA PHE A 76 18.09 14.41 5.50
C PHE A 76 18.58 14.66 4.07
N LEU A 77 18.20 13.84 3.09
CA LEU A 77 18.38 14.16 1.67
C LEU A 77 17.66 15.46 1.26
N ARG A 78 16.59 15.84 1.97
CA ARG A 78 15.85 17.09 1.73
C ARG A 78 16.35 18.26 2.56
N CYS A 79 17.24 18.02 3.52
CA CYS A 79 17.89 19.05 4.30
C CYS A 79 19.16 19.53 3.59
N GLU A 80 19.50 20.79 3.86
CA GLU A 80 20.75 21.37 3.39
C GLU A 80 21.97 20.55 3.89
N PRO A 81 23.05 20.41 3.09
CA PRO A 81 24.21 19.60 3.44
C PRO A 81 24.86 19.94 4.79
N THR A 82 24.79 21.20 5.21
CA THR A 82 25.33 21.73 6.46
C THR A 82 24.53 21.24 7.69
N ALA A 83 23.22 21.13 7.56
CA ALA A 83 22.29 20.70 8.62
C ALA A 83 22.26 19.18 8.83
N ARG A 84 22.89 18.39 7.96
CA ARG A 84 22.91 16.92 8.04
C ARG A 84 23.79 16.41 9.18
N PRO A 85 23.37 15.36 9.92
CA PRO A 85 24.18 14.69 10.93
C PRO A 85 25.50 14.18 10.36
N ARG A 86 26.59 14.26 11.15
CA ARG A 86 27.93 13.86 10.71
C ARG A 86 28.01 12.40 10.24
N HIS A 87 27.29 11.50 10.93
CA HIS A 87 27.34 10.06 10.64
C HIS A 87 26.60 9.67 9.34
N LEU A 88 25.72 10.53 8.81
CA LEU A 88 25.01 10.29 7.53
C LEU A 88 25.56 11.12 6.37
N ARG A 89 26.38 12.15 6.64
CA ARG A 89 26.78 13.13 5.62
C ARG A 89 27.48 12.48 4.42
N GLU A 90 28.40 11.54 4.66
CA GLU A 90 29.12 10.81 3.61
C GLU A 90 28.17 9.91 2.81
N GLN A 91 27.38 9.08 3.49
CA GLN A 91 26.39 8.20 2.85
C GLN A 91 25.39 8.98 1.98
N LEU A 92 24.90 10.12 2.46
CA LEU A 92 23.93 10.96 1.74
C LEU A 92 24.57 11.64 0.53
N ALA A 93 25.82 12.10 0.64
CA ALA A 93 26.55 12.70 -0.47
C ALA A 93 26.78 11.69 -1.61
N GLU A 94 27.08 10.42 -1.27
CA GLU A 94 27.19 9.33 -2.25
C GLU A 94 25.85 9.04 -2.94
N ILE A 95 24.75 9.01 -2.20
CA ILE A 95 23.40 8.80 -2.75
C ILE A 95 23.02 9.94 -3.71
N GLU A 96 23.32 11.19 -3.35
CA GLU A 96 23.10 12.34 -4.23
C GLU A 96 23.95 12.26 -5.50
N ALA A 97 25.24 11.93 -5.38
CA ALA A 97 26.14 11.78 -6.52
C ALA A 97 25.68 10.68 -7.50
N ASN A 98 25.12 9.59 -6.97
CA ASN A 98 24.58 8.49 -7.75
C ASN A 98 23.15 8.73 -8.27
N SER A 99 22.48 9.78 -7.81
CA SER A 99 21.10 10.08 -8.21
C SER A 99 21.06 10.83 -9.54
N PRO A 100 20.23 10.40 -10.52
CA PRO A 100 20.10 11.07 -11.82
C PRO A 100 19.58 12.51 -11.71
N ALA A 101 19.02 12.92 -10.55
CA ALA A 101 18.56 14.28 -10.30
C ALA A 101 19.68 15.28 -9.97
N ALA A 102 20.84 14.82 -9.48
CA ALA A 102 21.97 15.69 -9.12
C ALA A 102 22.66 16.33 -10.33
N SER A 103 22.41 15.79 -11.53
CA SER A 103 22.87 16.37 -12.80
C SER A 103 22.26 17.76 -13.11
N LYS A 104 21.30 18.25 -12.30
CA LYS A 104 20.67 19.57 -12.48
C LYS A 104 21.01 20.61 -11.40
N ALA A 105 21.71 20.26 -10.31
CA ALA A 105 21.77 21.11 -9.11
C ALA A 105 23.16 21.64 -8.72
N VAL A 106 24.24 21.35 -9.44
CA VAL A 106 25.58 21.85 -9.06
C VAL A 106 26.02 23.00 -9.97
N LYS A 107 25.75 24.24 -9.56
CA LYS A 107 26.67 25.36 -9.84
C LYS A 107 27.63 25.46 -8.64
N PRO A 108 28.95 25.43 -8.84
CA PRO A 108 29.90 25.51 -7.74
C PRO A 108 29.95 26.95 -7.21
N GLU A 109 29.55 27.15 -5.96
CA GLU A 109 29.75 28.42 -5.27
C GLU A 109 31.19 28.49 -4.76
N LYS A 110 31.87 29.58 -5.14
CA LYS A 110 33.26 29.88 -4.84
C LYS A 110 33.37 30.25 -3.36
N VAL A 111 34.23 29.57 -2.62
CA VAL A 111 34.71 30.03 -1.31
C VAL A 111 35.68 31.19 -1.52
N PRO A 112 35.53 32.34 -0.83
CA PRO A 112 36.66 33.19 -0.53
C PRO A 112 36.94 33.14 0.98
N ASP A 113 38.13 32.63 1.27
CA ASP A 113 38.84 32.70 2.54
C ASP A 113 39.29 34.15 2.81
N SER A 114 39.09 34.68 4.02
CA SER A 114 40.00 35.67 4.65
C SER A 114 39.61 36.02 6.08
N GLU A 115 40.65 36.09 6.92
CA GLU A 115 40.71 36.20 8.38
C GLU A 115 40.35 37.57 9.00
N LYS A 116 39.90 37.48 10.27
CA LYS A 116 40.25 38.28 11.49
C LYS A 116 39.59 39.63 11.85
N ALA A 117 39.22 39.65 13.15
CA ALA A 117 39.32 40.70 14.18
C ALA A 117 38.06 41.52 14.59
N ASP A 118 37.49 41.07 15.72
CA ASP A 118 37.09 41.77 16.96
C ASP A 118 36.16 43.01 17.02
N VAL A 119 35.26 42.94 18.03
CA VAL A 119 34.82 43.97 19.02
C VAL A 119 33.31 44.36 19.05
N GLU A 120 32.73 44.11 20.24
CA GLU A 120 31.61 44.72 21.02
C GLU A 120 30.16 44.92 20.50
N VAL A 121 29.25 44.18 21.19
CA VAL A 121 28.03 44.59 21.93
C VAL A 121 27.31 45.90 21.56
N ASN A 122 26.02 45.81 21.19
CA ASN A 122 24.90 46.48 21.88
C ASN A 122 23.51 45.99 21.42
N GLN A 123 22.60 45.89 22.39
CA GLN A 123 21.15 45.72 22.21
C GLN A 123 20.53 47.03 21.71
N ALA A 124 19.52 46.94 20.83
CA ALA A 124 18.17 47.48 21.03
C ALA A 124 17.41 47.70 19.70
N GLU A 125 16.18 47.20 19.71
CA GLU A 125 14.96 47.78 19.12
C GLU A 125 14.68 47.73 17.61
N ALA A 126 13.38 47.52 17.39
CA ALA A 126 12.66 47.36 16.16
C ALA A 126 12.55 48.66 15.37
N SER A 127 12.58 48.58 14.04
CA SER A 127 11.56 49.15 13.16
C SER A 127 11.93 48.95 11.68
N ASP A 128 10.86 48.94 10.89
CA ASP A 128 10.78 49.25 9.46
C ASP A 128 11.07 48.17 8.41
N GLU A 129 9.92 47.60 8.04
CA GLU A 129 9.46 47.18 6.72
C GLU A 129 10.09 47.90 5.51
N ASN A 130 10.10 47.13 4.42
CA ASN A 130 10.41 47.50 3.02
C ASN A 130 11.87 47.35 2.59
N ALA A 131 12.37 46.10 2.66
CA ALA A 131 13.29 45.60 1.66
C ALA A 131 12.49 44.89 0.56
N ALA A 132 12.63 45.39 -0.67
CA ALA A 132 12.09 44.77 -1.87
C ALA A 132 12.43 43.28 -1.89
N ASN A 133 11.39 42.44 -1.93
CA ASN A 133 11.51 40.99 -1.90
C ASN A 133 12.08 40.51 -3.24
N GLU A 134 13.40 40.62 -3.40
CA GLU A 134 14.14 39.89 -4.43
C GLU A 134 13.92 38.41 -4.17
N GLN A 135 13.05 37.82 -4.99
CA GLN A 135 12.73 36.41 -4.96
C GLN A 135 14.01 35.61 -5.26
N GLN A 136 14.76 35.26 -4.21
CA GLN A 136 15.76 34.21 -4.29
C GLN A 136 15.08 32.97 -4.87
N PRO A 137 15.72 32.29 -5.84
CA PRO A 137 15.16 31.05 -6.38
C PRO A 137 14.88 30.11 -5.21
N PRO A 138 13.73 29.40 -5.19
CA PRO A 138 13.39 28.51 -4.09
C PRO A 138 14.55 27.54 -3.88
N SER A 139 15.03 27.42 -2.64
CA SER A 139 16.12 26.50 -2.33
C SER A 139 15.69 25.08 -2.75
N PRO A 140 16.61 24.26 -3.29
CA PRO A 140 16.27 22.90 -3.71
C PRO A 140 15.95 21.96 -2.53
N TYR A 141 16.05 22.45 -1.30
CA TYR A 141 15.95 21.71 -0.04
C TYR A 141 14.70 22.15 0.73
N ASP A 142 13.64 21.33 0.67
CA ASP A 142 12.34 21.66 1.29
C ASP A 142 12.27 21.29 2.79
N ALA A 143 13.26 20.55 3.33
CA ALA A 143 13.30 20.00 4.71
C ALA A 143 11.98 19.38 5.24
N SER A 144 11.10 18.97 4.32
CA SER A 144 9.71 18.64 4.65
C SER A 144 9.58 17.17 5.04
N LEU A 145 9.16 16.92 6.28
CA LEU A 145 8.93 15.56 6.80
C LEU A 145 7.85 14.81 6.01
N PHE A 146 6.74 15.47 5.68
CA PHE A 146 5.64 14.85 4.95
C PHE A 146 6.10 14.30 3.58
N LYS A 147 6.89 15.08 2.84
CA LYS A 147 7.40 14.68 1.52
C LYS A 147 8.43 13.55 1.63
N ALA A 148 9.20 13.51 2.73
CA ALA A 148 10.12 12.40 3.04
C ALA A 148 9.36 11.09 3.27
N LEU A 149 8.32 11.15 4.11
CA LEU A 149 7.45 10.01 4.41
C LEU A 149 6.72 9.51 3.15
N HIS A 150 6.20 10.42 2.34
CA HIS A 150 5.57 10.07 1.07
C HIS A 150 6.55 9.44 0.08
N SER A 151 7.80 9.91 -0.01
CA SER A 151 8.81 9.26 -0.88
C SER A 151 9.18 7.85 -0.39
N MET A 152 9.29 7.65 0.92
CA MET A 152 9.58 6.35 1.52
C MET A 152 8.46 5.34 1.24
N LEU A 153 7.19 5.76 1.39
CA LEU A 153 6.02 4.90 1.26
C LEU A 153 5.35 4.99 -0.11
N PHE A 154 6.00 5.63 -1.08
CA PHE A 154 5.41 5.95 -2.38
C PHE A 154 4.82 4.71 -3.04
N SER A 155 5.63 3.64 -3.14
CA SER A 155 5.19 2.40 -3.77
C SER A 155 4.00 1.78 -3.06
N GLN A 156 4.00 1.75 -1.72
CA GLN A 156 2.92 1.15 -0.93
C GLN A 156 1.61 1.93 -1.06
N ILE A 157 1.67 3.27 -0.99
CA ILE A 157 0.52 4.15 -1.13
C ILE A 157 -0.09 4.02 -2.52
N TRP A 158 0.72 4.09 -3.57
CA TRP A 158 0.23 4.06 -4.94
C TRP A 158 -0.29 2.67 -5.36
N ILE A 159 0.38 1.59 -4.93
CA ILE A 159 -0.11 0.23 -5.19
C ILE A 159 -1.44 -0.01 -4.47
N SER A 160 -1.54 0.35 -3.17
CA SER A 160 -2.79 0.22 -2.41
C SER A 160 -3.93 1.06 -3.01
N GLY A 161 -3.64 2.31 -3.39
CA GLY A 161 -4.60 3.20 -4.02
C GLY A 161 -5.09 2.68 -5.38
N PHE A 162 -4.19 2.19 -6.23
CA PHE A 162 -4.55 1.60 -7.52
C PHE A 162 -5.43 0.35 -7.34
N LEU A 163 -5.05 -0.54 -6.42
CA LEU A 163 -5.81 -1.76 -6.16
C LEU A 163 -7.21 -1.46 -5.60
N THR A 164 -7.32 -0.43 -4.76
CA THR A 164 -8.61 0.08 -4.26
C THR A 164 -9.46 0.64 -5.39
N LEU A 165 -8.89 1.45 -6.28
CA LEU A 165 -9.59 2.01 -7.43
C LEU A 165 -10.16 0.92 -8.34
N VAL A 166 -9.37 -0.11 -8.63
CA VAL A 166 -9.85 -1.26 -9.42
C VAL A 166 -11.00 -1.97 -8.69
N ALA A 167 -10.85 -2.27 -7.40
CA ALA A 167 -11.89 -2.92 -6.62
C ALA A 167 -13.21 -2.12 -6.62
N ASP A 168 -13.15 -0.82 -6.43
CA ASP A 168 -14.32 0.06 -6.40
C ASP A 168 -14.93 0.23 -7.80
N THR A 169 -14.12 0.22 -8.85
CA THR A 169 -14.61 0.18 -10.24
C THR A 169 -15.40 -1.10 -10.51
N LEU A 170 -14.89 -2.26 -10.06
CA LEU A 170 -15.61 -3.54 -10.21
C LEU A 170 -16.93 -3.54 -9.42
N ARG A 171 -16.94 -3.01 -8.20
CA ARG A 171 -18.16 -2.90 -7.37
C ARG A 171 -19.20 -1.96 -7.97
N THR A 172 -18.78 -0.81 -8.47
CA THR A 172 -19.69 0.20 -9.06
C THR A 172 -20.24 -0.22 -10.41
N THR A 173 -19.54 -1.06 -11.17
CA THR A 173 -20.00 -1.60 -12.46
C THR A 173 -20.81 -2.90 -12.32
N THR A 174 -20.74 -3.59 -11.17
CA THR A 174 -21.55 -4.78 -10.88
C THR A 174 -23.06 -4.59 -11.12
N PRO A 175 -23.73 -3.50 -10.66
CA PRO A 175 -25.15 -3.29 -10.93
C PRO A 175 -25.48 -3.16 -12.43
N LEU A 176 -24.55 -2.67 -13.27
CA LEU A 176 -24.77 -2.58 -14.71
C LEU A 176 -24.86 -3.97 -15.34
N VAL A 177 -23.97 -4.88 -14.94
CA VAL A 177 -23.99 -6.28 -15.41
C VAL A 177 -25.22 -7.02 -14.84
N SER A 178 -25.60 -6.73 -13.60
CA SER A 178 -26.82 -7.26 -12.99
C SER A 178 -28.09 -6.83 -13.75
N ARG A 179 -28.16 -5.59 -14.24
CA ARG A 179 -29.27 -5.13 -15.09
C ARG A 179 -29.38 -5.95 -16.38
N VAL A 180 -28.26 -6.20 -17.06
CA VAL A 180 -28.24 -7.03 -18.27
C VAL A 180 -28.76 -8.44 -17.99
N LEU A 181 -28.41 -9.02 -16.85
CA LEU A 181 -28.93 -10.32 -16.43
C LEU A 181 -30.45 -10.29 -16.20
N LEU A 182 -30.95 -9.25 -15.53
CA LEU A 182 -32.38 -9.08 -15.27
C LEU A 182 -33.19 -8.81 -16.54
N GLU A 183 -32.68 -8.01 -17.47
CA GLU A 183 -33.30 -7.76 -18.78
C GLU A 183 -33.40 -9.07 -19.59
N TRP A 184 -32.33 -9.87 -19.56
CA TRP A 184 -32.34 -11.18 -20.19
C TRP A 184 -33.33 -12.15 -19.54
N LEU A 185 -33.40 -12.19 -18.20
CA LEU A 185 -34.36 -13.00 -17.46
C LEU A 185 -35.81 -12.60 -17.76
N ALA A 186 -36.10 -11.29 -17.76
CA ALA A 186 -37.42 -10.76 -18.07
C ALA A 186 -37.84 -11.13 -19.50
N SER A 187 -36.95 -10.93 -20.48
CA SER A 187 -37.20 -11.27 -21.88
C SER A 187 -37.44 -12.78 -22.05
N SER A 188 -36.64 -13.61 -21.37
CA SER A 188 -36.80 -15.07 -21.38
C SER A 188 -38.14 -15.50 -20.78
N TYR A 189 -38.48 -14.96 -19.61
CA TYR A 189 -39.73 -15.27 -18.93
C TYR A 189 -40.97 -14.88 -19.74
N LEU A 190 -40.97 -13.67 -20.32
CA LEU A 190 -42.06 -13.17 -21.16
C LEU A 190 -42.21 -14.00 -22.44
N PHE A 191 -41.10 -14.36 -23.08
CA PHE A 191 -41.13 -15.21 -24.28
C PHE A 191 -41.80 -16.57 -24.01
N PHE A 192 -41.53 -17.21 -22.86
CA PHE A 192 -42.16 -18.48 -22.53
C PHE A 192 -43.63 -18.37 -22.09
N ARG A 193 -44.06 -17.21 -21.57
CA ARG A 193 -45.44 -17.03 -21.08
C ARG A 193 -46.41 -16.47 -22.10
N LEU A 194 -45.99 -15.56 -22.97
CA LEU A 194 -46.90 -14.88 -23.90
C LEU A 194 -47.19 -15.74 -25.13
N GLY A 195 -48.36 -15.54 -25.75
CA GLY A 195 -48.72 -16.15 -27.03
C GLY A 195 -47.99 -15.48 -28.21
N GLU A 196 -47.90 -16.16 -29.35
CA GLU A 196 -47.14 -15.68 -30.53
C GLU A 196 -47.63 -14.32 -31.05
N ALA A 197 -48.96 -14.08 -31.04
CA ALA A 197 -49.56 -12.80 -31.42
C ALA A 197 -49.20 -11.64 -30.47
N GLU A 198 -49.10 -11.92 -29.17
CA GLU A 198 -48.73 -10.90 -28.16
C GLU A 198 -47.23 -10.60 -28.20
N ARG A 199 -46.38 -11.59 -28.51
CA ARG A 199 -44.94 -11.41 -28.71
C ARG A 199 -44.64 -10.49 -29.87
N ALA A 200 -45.35 -10.65 -30.99
CA ALA A 200 -45.21 -9.80 -32.16
C ALA A 200 -45.63 -8.35 -31.89
N ALA A 201 -46.67 -8.14 -31.06
CA ALA A 201 -47.13 -6.80 -30.67
C ALA A 201 -46.12 -6.03 -29.80
N ILE A 202 -45.35 -6.74 -28.97
CA ILE A 202 -44.31 -6.16 -28.09
C ILE A 202 -42.95 -6.07 -28.82
N GLY A 203 -42.84 -6.62 -30.03
CA GLY A 203 -41.58 -6.68 -30.78
C GLY A 203 -40.53 -7.57 -30.11
N LEU A 204 -40.96 -8.59 -29.37
CA LEU A 204 -40.07 -9.43 -28.56
C LEU A 204 -39.37 -10.47 -29.45
N THR A 205 -38.09 -10.25 -29.74
CA THR A 205 -37.24 -11.22 -30.46
C THR A 205 -36.86 -12.39 -29.55
N GLU A 206 -36.53 -13.55 -30.14
CA GLU A 206 -36.08 -14.73 -29.38
C GLU A 206 -34.93 -14.36 -28.42
N PRO A 207 -35.08 -14.62 -27.11
CA PRO A 207 -34.06 -14.27 -26.12
C PRO A 207 -32.80 -15.11 -26.35
N ARG A 208 -31.64 -14.56 -25.95
CA ARG A 208 -30.37 -15.29 -26.02
C ARG A 208 -30.45 -16.60 -25.23
N GLY A 209 -29.75 -17.63 -25.68
CA GLY A 209 -29.80 -18.96 -25.05
C GLY A 209 -29.33 -18.97 -23.58
N ILE A 210 -29.65 -20.05 -22.86
CA ILE A 210 -29.35 -20.24 -21.42
C ILE A 210 -27.87 -20.03 -21.09
N ALA A 211 -26.97 -20.41 -22.01
CA ALA A 211 -25.52 -20.21 -21.86
C ALA A 211 -25.13 -18.73 -21.69
N TYR A 212 -25.88 -17.80 -22.30
CA TYR A 212 -25.64 -16.37 -22.14
C TYR A 212 -25.91 -15.93 -20.69
N GLY A 213 -27.04 -16.32 -20.11
CA GLY A 213 -27.38 -16.02 -18.72
C GLY A 213 -26.37 -16.59 -17.73
N ILE A 214 -25.94 -17.85 -17.93
CA ILE A 214 -24.89 -18.49 -17.11
C ILE A 214 -23.57 -17.72 -17.23
N GLY A 215 -23.16 -17.33 -18.45
CA GLY A 215 -21.94 -16.56 -18.67
C GLY A 215 -21.96 -15.20 -17.97
N VAL A 216 -23.09 -14.49 -18.01
CA VAL A 216 -23.26 -13.21 -17.28
C VAL A 216 -23.18 -13.43 -15.76
N ALA A 217 -23.82 -14.48 -15.23
CA ALA A 217 -23.76 -14.80 -13.80
C ALA A 217 -22.33 -15.15 -13.33
N ILE A 218 -21.58 -15.94 -14.11
CA ILE A 218 -20.16 -16.23 -13.85
C ILE A 218 -19.33 -14.94 -13.93
N GLY A 219 -19.64 -14.05 -14.86
CA GLY A 219 -19.01 -12.73 -14.95
C GLY A 219 -19.20 -11.90 -13.68
N ILE A 220 -20.43 -11.85 -13.15
CA ILE A 220 -20.73 -11.17 -11.88
C ILE A 220 -19.95 -11.80 -10.73
N PHE A 221 -19.91 -13.14 -10.64
CA PHE A 221 -19.13 -13.85 -9.62
C PHE A 221 -17.64 -13.48 -9.71
N ALA A 222 -17.06 -13.49 -10.91
CA ALA A 222 -15.65 -13.13 -11.12
C ALA A 222 -15.37 -11.66 -10.73
N MET A 223 -16.29 -10.73 -11.01
CA MET A 223 -16.18 -9.33 -10.58
C MET A 223 -16.18 -9.22 -9.05
N GLN A 224 -17.03 -9.99 -8.36
CA GLN A 224 -17.12 -9.96 -6.90
C GLN A 224 -15.86 -10.54 -6.23
N GLU A 225 -15.40 -11.70 -6.66
CA GLU A 225 -14.19 -12.33 -6.13
C GLU A 225 -12.93 -11.49 -6.43
N GLY A 226 -12.85 -10.94 -7.65
CA GLY A 226 -11.78 -10.02 -8.03
C GLY A 226 -11.74 -8.77 -7.15
N ALA A 227 -12.90 -8.13 -6.93
CA ALA A 227 -13.01 -6.96 -6.05
C ALA A 227 -12.66 -7.30 -4.59
N SER A 228 -13.08 -8.47 -4.10
CA SER A 228 -12.75 -8.97 -2.77
C SER A 228 -11.24 -9.14 -2.59
N LEU A 229 -10.59 -9.83 -3.52
CA LEU A 229 -9.14 -10.09 -3.46
C LEU A 229 -8.34 -8.78 -3.48
N MET A 230 -8.69 -7.87 -4.40
CA MET A 230 -8.07 -6.56 -4.53
C MET A 230 -8.21 -5.72 -3.25
N THR A 231 -9.40 -5.70 -2.64
CA THR A 231 -9.65 -4.95 -1.39
C THR A 231 -8.82 -5.50 -0.23
N ASN A 232 -8.76 -6.82 -0.07
CA ASN A 232 -8.00 -7.45 1.02
C ASN A 232 -6.50 -7.15 0.90
N HIS A 233 -5.94 -7.19 -0.31
CA HIS A 233 -4.55 -6.81 -0.54
C HIS A 233 -4.30 -5.32 -0.31
N ALA A 234 -5.21 -4.44 -0.73
CA ALA A 234 -5.10 -3.00 -0.49
C ALA A 234 -5.07 -2.68 1.00
N LEU A 235 -5.96 -3.32 1.77
CA LEU A 235 -6.01 -3.20 3.23
C LEU A 235 -4.72 -3.68 3.89
N LYS A 236 -4.21 -4.85 3.49
CA LYS A 236 -2.95 -5.38 4.01
C LYS A 236 -1.79 -4.41 3.79
N ILE A 237 -1.64 -3.89 2.57
CA ILE A 237 -0.57 -2.93 2.22
C ILE A 237 -0.72 -1.63 3.03
N SER A 238 -1.95 -1.12 3.16
CA SER A 238 -2.24 0.09 3.93
C SER A 238 -1.92 -0.08 5.43
N MET A 239 -2.25 -1.23 6.02
CA MET A 239 -1.91 -1.56 7.41
C MET A 239 -0.40 -1.65 7.62
N THR A 240 0.34 -2.27 6.68
CA THR A 240 1.81 -2.32 6.77
C THR A 240 2.46 -0.95 6.64
N ALA A 241 1.92 -0.08 5.77
CA ALA A 241 2.38 1.31 5.65
C ALA A 241 2.13 2.07 6.95
N GLY A 242 0.93 1.94 7.54
CA GLY A 242 0.60 2.56 8.82
C GLY A 242 1.51 2.09 9.98
N GLN A 243 1.87 0.80 10.00
CA GLN A 243 2.84 0.29 10.96
C GLN A 243 4.22 0.93 10.75
N ALA A 244 4.70 1.02 9.51
CA ALA A 244 5.99 1.63 9.19
C ALA A 244 6.06 3.10 9.62
N ILE A 245 5.00 3.88 9.38
CA ILE A 245 4.89 5.29 9.83
C ILE A 245 4.97 5.41 11.35
N ARG A 246 4.40 4.45 12.09
CA ARG A 246 4.41 4.50 13.55
C ARG A 246 5.78 4.15 14.14
N THR A 247 6.54 3.30 13.46
CA THR A 247 7.83 2.79 13.96
C THR A 247 9.04 3.62 13.52
N GLY A 248 8.97 4.27 12.37
CA GLY A 248 9.99 5.21 11.90
C GLY A 248 9.81 6.57 12.55
#